data_AF-A0A925AWY9-F1
#
_entry.id   AF-A0A925AWY9-F1
#
_cell.length_a   1.000
_cell.length_b   1.000
_cell.length_c   1.000
_cell.angle_alpha   90.00
_cell.angle_beta   90.00
_cell.angle_gamma   90.00
#
_symmetry.space_group_name_H-M   'P 1'
#
loop_
_entity.id
_entity.type
_entity.pdbx_description
1 polymer ?
#
loop_
_entity_poly.entity_id
_entity_poly.type
_entity_poly.pdbx_seq_one_letter_code
_entity_poly.pdbx_strand_id
1 'polypeptide(L)'
;MALREFTDEGVEWKVWDVAPEEMHPVTAAEDFLADMLSGWLCFESARGRRRLAPYPNYWDRMSDEELKLLLKRATPVVSRVRSLGMKSPEDPRREL
;
A
#
# COMPACT_ATOMS: atom_id res chain seq x y z
N MET A 1 -0.26 6.93 -13.90
CA MET A 1 0.40 7.74 -12.86
C MET A 1 -0.18 9.15 -12.80
N ALA A 2 -1.41 9.26 -12.29
CA ALA A 2 -1.91 10.49 -11.70
C ALA A 2 -1.60 10.46 -10.19
N LEU A 3 -1.25 11.60 -9.62
CA LEU A 3 -1.05 11.79 -8.18
C LEU A 3 -1.99 12.90 -7.72
N ARG A 4 -2.74 12.64 -6.65
CA ARG A 4 -3.57 13.65 -6.01
C ARG A 4 -3.37 13.68 -4.51
N GLU A 5 -3.65 14.84 -3.94
CA GLU A 5 -3.54 15.12 -2.53
C GLU A 5 -4.89 15.64 -2.04
N PHE A 6 -5.35 15.15 -0.89
CA PHE A 6 -6.59 15.58 -0.25
C PHE A 6 -6.47 15.42 1.27
N THR A 7 -7.33 16.12 2.02
CA THR A 7 -7.31 16.08 3.50
C THR A 7 -8.54 15.36 4.03
N ASP A 8 -8.33 14.36 4.88
CA ASP A 8 -9.38 13.61 5.59
C ASP A 8 -9.14 13.70 7.10
N GLU A 9 -10.11 14.19 7.86
CA GLU A 9 -10.02 14.36 9.33
C GLU A 9 -8.75 15.08 9.82
N GLY A 10 -8.27 16.06 9.05
CA GLY A 10 -7.03 16.81 9.36
C GLY A 10 -5.73 16.08 9.01
N VAL A 11 -5.81 14.95 8.32
CA VAL A 11 -4.67 14.19 7.80
C VAL A 11 -4.58 14.37 6.30
N GLU A 12 -3.41 14.77 5.81
CA GLU A 12 -3.12 14.82 4.38
C GLU A 12 -2.87 13.41 3.84
N TRP A 13 -3.64 13.05 2.82
CA TRP A 13 -3.52 11.80 2.09
C TRP A 13 -3.08 12.07 0.67
N LYS A 14 -2.12 11.27 0.21
CA LYS A 14 -1.68 11.20 -1.18
C LYS A 14 -2.26 9.93 -1.78
N VAL A 15 -2.82 10.05 -2.99
CA VAL A 15 -3.41 8.94 -3.73
C VAL A 15 -2.85 8.87 -5.14
N TRP A 16 -2.49 7.66 -5.58
CA TRP A 16 -2.00 7.40 -6.93
C TRP A 16 -2.40 6.00 -7.41
N ASP A 17 -2.52 5.86 -8.73
CA ASP A 17 -2.66 4.57 -9.38
C ASP A 17 -1.31 3.86 -9.46
N VAL A 18 -1.28 2.57 -9.10
CA VAL A 18 -0.14 1.69 -9.35
C VAL A 18 -0.54 0.71 -10.44
N ALA A 19 0.12 0.83 -11.59
CA ALA A 19 -0.06 -0.09 -12.70
C ALA A 19 0.70 -1.41 -12.42
N PRO A 20 0.18 -2.56 -12.88
CA PRO A 20 0.82 -3.85 -12.67
C PRO A 20 2.21 -3.96 -13.32
N GLU A 21 2.48 -3.15 -14.36
CA GLU A 21 3.77 -3.12 -15.07
C GLU A 21 4.92 -2.58 -14.22
N GLU A 22 4.63 -1.82 -13.15
CA GLU A 22 5.64 -1.26 -12.24
C GLU A 22 6.00 -2.21 -11.08
N MET A 23 5.38 -3.39 -11.00
CA MET A 23 5.55 -4.29 -9.87
C MET A 23 6.65 -5.34 -10.09
N HIS A 24 7.72 -5.28 -9.29
CA HIS A 24 8.80 -6.26 -9.28
C HIS A 24 8.29 -7.62 -8.74
N PRO A 25 8.57 -8.77 -9.39
CA PRO A 25 7.93 -10.08 -9.11
C PRO A 25 8.24 -10.74 -7.76
N VAL A 26 8.94 -10.08 -6.83
CA VAL A 26 9.48 -10.70 -5.61
C VAL A 26 8.44 -10.78 -4.46
N THR A 27 7.30 -10.09 -4.58
CA THR A 27 6.26 -10.02 -3.52
C THR A 27 4.90 -10.59 -3.93
N ALA A 28 4.81 -11.29 -5.07
CA ALA A 28 3.59 -11.95 -5.52
C ALA A 28 3.36 -13.27 -4.76
N ALA A 29 2.90 -13.18 -3.51
CA ALA A 29 2.37 -14.32 -2.77
C ALA A 29 1.05 -14.78 -3.44
N GLU A 30 0.83 -16.09 -3.54
CA GLU A 30 -0.11 -16.83 -4.39
C GLU A 30 -1.60 -16.39 -4.47
N ASP A 31 -2.05 -15.40 -3.72
CA ASP A 31 -3.34 -14.69 -3.90
C ASP A 31 -3.33 -13.71 -5.11
N PHE A 32 -2.15 -13.53 -5.74
CA PHE A 32 -1.79 -12.43 -6.61
C PHE A 32 -2.23 -12.49 -8.08
N LEU A 33 -2.82 -13.58 -8.58
CA LEU A 33 -2.96 -13.79 -10.03
C LEU A 33 -4.35 -13.50 -10.63
N ALA A 34 -5.40 -13.30 -9.82
CA ALA A 34 -6.76 -13.03 -10.35
C ALA A 34 -7.09 -11.52 -10.45
N ASP A 35 -6.50 -10.69 -9.59
CA ASP A 35 -6.73 -9.23 -9.55
C ASP A 35 -5.63 -8.41 -10.28
N MET A 36 -4.64 -9.11 -10.87
CA MET A 36 -3.36 -8.57 -11.36
C MET A 36 -3.48 -7.65 -12.59
N LEU A 37 -4.63 -7.57 -13.26
CA LEU A 37 -4.78 -6.86 -14.53
C LEU A 37 -5.28 -5.42 -14.40
N SER A 38 -5.90 -5.04 -13.27
CA SER A 38 -6.51 -3.71 -13.14
C SER A 38 -5.64 -2.70 -12.39
N GLY A 39 -4.62 -3.13 -11.64
CA GLY A 39 -3.85 -2.26 -10.74
C GLY A 39 -4.64 -1.90 -9.47
N TRP A 40 -4.08 -1.03 -8.62
CA TRP A 40 -4.75 -0.57 -7.40
C TRP A 40 -4.50 0.92 -7.15
N LEU A 41 -5.41 1.54 -6.39
CA LEU A 41 -5.14 2.84 -5.79
C LEU A 41 -4.37 2.66 -4.50
N CYS A 42 -3.26 3.37 -4.38
CA CYS A 42 -2.49 3.45 -3.16
C CYS A 42 -2.80 4.79 -2.47
N PHE A 43 -3.21 4.73 -1.21
CA PHE A 43 -3.41 5.88 -0.34
C PHE A 43 -2.30 5.88 0.71
N GLU A 44 -1.58 6.99 0.82
CA GLU A 44 -0.53 7.16 1.82
C GLU A 44 -0.75 8.44 2.62
N SER A 45 -0.56 8.33 3.92
CA SER A 45 -0.48 9.47 4.82
C SER A 45 0.54 9.20 5.92
N ALA A 46 0.75 10.21 6.78
CA ALA A 46 1.48 10.03 8.02
C ALA A 46 0.88 8.95 8.95
N ARG A 47 -0.41 8.60 8.79
CA ARG A 47 -1.07 7.54 9.57
C ARG A 47 -0.83 6.14 9.02
N GLY A 48 -0.25 6.00 7.83
CA GLY A 48 0.04 4.73 7.20
C GLY A 48 -0.45 4.64 5.76
N ARG A 49 -0.42 3.42 5.22
CA ARG A 49 -0.72 3.15 3.82
C ARG A 49 -1.95 2.25 3.68
N ARG A 50 -2.80 2.52 2.71
CA ARG A 50 -3.98 1.72 2.36
C ARG A 50 -4.03 1.47 0.86
N ARG A 51 -4.63 0.37 0.44
CA ARG A 51 -4.80 0.03 -0.98
C ARG A 51 -6.26 -0.29 -1.30
N LEU A 52 -6.69 0.07 -2.50
CA LEU A 52 -8.03 -0.24 -3.01
C LEU A 52 -7.93 -0.89 -4.39
N ALA A 53 -8.47 -2.10 -4.51
CA ALA A 53 -8.64 -2.83 -5.75
C ALA A 53 -10.02 -3.51 -5.76
N PRO A 54 -10.78 -3.46 -6.89
CA PRO A 54 -10.53 -2.66 -8.08
C PRO A 54 -10.78 -1.15 -7.84
N TYR A 55 -10.22 -0.27 -8.69
CA TYR A 55 -10.41 1.18 -8.59
C TYR A 55 -11.20 1.78 -9.77
N PRO A 56 -11.86 2.94 -9.60
CA PRO A 56 -12.59 3.61 -10.69
C PRO A 56 -11.65 4.27 -11.70
N ASN A 57 -11.90 4.11 -13.01
CA ASN A 57 -11.07 4.69 -14.07
C ASN A 57 -10.92 6.23 -14.02
N TYR A 58 -11.91 6.93 -13.45
CA TYR A 58 -11.98 8.39 -13.39
C TYR A 58 -11.73 8.92 -11.97
N TRP A 59 -11.04 8.15 -11.13
CA TRP A 59 -10.66 8.57 -9.77
C TRP A 59 -9.87 9.88 -9.77
N ASP A 60 -9.07 10.15 -10.81
CA ASP A 60 -8.27 11.37 -10.94
C ASP A 60 -9.14 12.62 -11.03
N ARG A 61 -10.40 12.48 -11.48
CA ARG A 61 -11.37 13.57 -11.62
C ARG A 61 -12.39 13.63 -10.49
N MET A 62 -12.36 12.66 -9.58
CA MET A 62 -13.29 12.61 -8.46
C MET A 62 -13.07 13.78 -7.49
N SER A 63 -14.12 14.25 -6.84
CA SER A 63 -14.03 15.23 -5.77
C SER A 63 -13.27 14.66 -4.56
N ASP A 64 -12.78 15.53 -3.68
CA ASP A 64 -12.10 15.10 -2.46
C ASP A 64 -13.03 14.27 -1.55
N GLU A 65 -14.34 14.56 -1.56
CA GLU A 65 -15.35 13.77 -0.85
C GLU A 65 -15.44 12.33 -1.40
N GLU A 66 -15.38 12.17 -2.72
CA GLU A 66 -15.34 10.85 -3.35
C GLU A 66 -14.03 10.11 -3.05
N LEU A 67 -12.89 10.82 -3.03
CA LEU A 67 -11.60 10.23 -2.65
C LEU A 67 -11.62 9.73 -1.19
N LYS A 68 -12.27 10.47 -0.27
CA LYS A 68 -12.49 10.01 1.12
C LYS A 68 -13.35 8.75 1.18
N LEU A 69 -14.39 8.63 0.33
CA LEU A 69 -15.19 7.40 0.25
C LEU A 69 -14.35 6.21 -0.25
N LEU A 70 -13.45 6.43 -1.22
CA LEU A 70 -12.52 5.41 -1.66
C LEU A 70 -11.53 5.01 -0.55
N LEU A 71 -11.00 5.98 0.20
CA LEU A 71 -10.11 5.74 1.34
C LEU A 71 -10.77 4.90 2.44
N LYS A 72 -12.06 5.11 2.71
CA LYS A 72 -12.84 4.32 3.69
C LYS A 72 -13.02 2.87 3.25
N ARG A 73 -13.06 2.61 1.94
CA ARG A 73 -13.14 1.26 1.36
C ARG A 73 -11.77 0.60 1.22
N ALA A 74 -10.70 1.39 1.22
CA ALA A 74 -9.34 0.90 1.06
C ALA A 74 -8.90 0.05 2.27
N THR A 75 -8.26 -1.08 2.00
CA THR A 75 -7.72 -1.97 3.03
C THR A 75 -6.37 -1.45 3.53
N PRO A 76 -6.15 -1.34 4.86
CA PRO A 76 -4.85 -0.96 5.40
C PRO A 76 -3.78 -1.98 5.01
N VAL A 77 -2.64 -1.48 4.54
CA VAL A 77 -1.47 -2.30 4.23
C VAL A 77 -0.57 -2.28 5.46
N VAL A 78 -0.41 -3.44 6.09
CA VAL A 78 0.65 -3.61 7.09
C VAL A 78 1.98 -3.51 6.35
N SER A 79 2.64 -2.34 6.44
CA SER A 79 4.06 -2.27 6.11
C SER A 79 4.75 -3.16 7.13
N ARG A 80 5.07 -4.39 6.71
CA ARG A 80 5.96 -5.25 7.49
C ARG A 80 7.32 -4.58 7.37
N VAL A 81 7.56 -3.59 8.22
CA VAL A 81 8.90 -3.18 8.60
C VAL A 81 9.60 -4.50 8.85
N ARG A 82 10.62 -4.79 8.06
CA ARG A 82 11.46 -5.96 8.23
C ARG A 82 11.87 -6.01 9.69
N SER A 83 11.14 -6.76 10.50
CA SER A 83 11.69 -7.47 11.64
C SER A 83 12.52 -8.64 11.05
N LEU A 84 13.45 -8.30 10.15
CA LEU A 84 14.56 -9.17 9.85
C LEU A 84 15.45 -9.00 11.07
N GLY A 85 15.31 -9.95 11.99
CA GLY A 85 15.94 -9.91 13.30
C GLY A 85 17.42 -9.59 13.20
N MET A 86 17.78 -8.39 13.64
CA MET A 86 19.11 -8.17 14.20
C MET A 86 19.06 -8.69 15.64
N LYS A 87 19.23 -10.01 15.81
CA LYS A 87 19.90 -10.52 17.01
C LYS A 87 21.40 -10.40 16.73
N SER A 88 22.03 -9.35 17.24
CA SER A 88 23.46 -9.31 17.52
C SER A 88 23.61 -9.08 19.03
N PRO A 89 24.71 -9.50 19.69
CA PRO A 89 25.66 -10.59 19.39
C PRO A 89 25.62 -11.65 20.52
N GLU A 90 26.48 -12.69 20.39
CA GLU A 90 27.08 -13.51 21.47
C GLU A 90 26.21 -14.25 22.53
N ASP A 91 26.21 -15.59 22.46
CA ASP A 91 26.49 -16.43 23.64
C ASP A 91 27.20 -17.74 23.21
N PRO A 92 28.37 -18.06 23.79
CA PRO A 92 29.25 -19.16 23.36
C PRO A 92 28.80 -20.50 23.94
N ARG A 93 28.20 -21.36 23.11
CA ARG A 93 28.19 -22.81 23.41
C ARG A 93 29.49 -23.40 22.88
N ARG A 94 30.37 -23.87 23.77
CA ARG A 94 30.32 -25.20 24.44
C ARG A 94 30.18 -26.32 23.43
N GLU A 95 30.97 -27.37 23.66
CA GLU A 95 31.22 -28.57 22.82
C GLU A 95 32.49 -28.36 21.97
N LEU A 96 33.67 -28.94 22.26
CA LEU A 96 34.10 -30.06 23.11
C LEU A 96 35.49 -29.78 23.70
#